data_AF-A0A2W7NM42-F1
#
_entry.id   AF-A0A2W7NM42-F1
#
_cell.length_a   1.000
_cell.length_b   1.000
_cell.length_c   1.000
_cell.angle_alpha   90.00
_cell.angle_beta   90.00
_cell.angle_gamma   90.00
#
_symmetry.space_group_name_H-M   'P 1'
#
loop_
_entity.id
_entity.type
_entity.pdbx_description
1 polymer ?
#
loop_
_entity_poly.entity_id
_entity_poly.type
_entity_poly.pdbx_seq_one_letter_code
_entity_poly.pdbx_strand_id
1 'polypeptide(L)'
;MIDDETGLRMTMAVQSKPRNPRLADNNLFRIVTWTKGLGDPHPFHDRVEFHSRIPTRQYLIYRLRLNTDQTGRSSLSAMQGDMAPTAGYAFADYDLLRLEFDEPGDIGPEEVQRAFELLQVELLTYEEYLTGQVYSFTISDRAGTALETQANIYGADYAEHLAKEAFDNHRMGIGADNR
;
A
#
# COMPACT_ATOMS: atom_id res chain seq x y z
N MET A 1 22.37 -10.76 4.44
CA MET A 1 22.86 -11.99 3.76
C MET A 1 24.20 -11.67 3.11
N ILE A 2 25.15 -12.60 3.14
CA ILE A 2 26.47 -12.43 2.50
C ILE A 2 26.76 -13.72 1.73
N ASP A 3 27.25 -13.60 0.50
CA ASP A 3 27.75 -14.70 -0.31
C ASP A 3 29.26 -14.47 -0.53
N ASP A 4 30.08 -15.32 0.08
CA ASP A 4 31.54 -15.13 0.08
C ASP A 4 32.18 -15.40 -1.29
N GLU A 5 31.58 -16.28 -2.10
CA GLU A 5 32.07 -16.66 -3.43
C GLU A 5 31.99 -15.47 -4.39
N THR A 6 30.80 -14.86 -4.46
CA THR A 6 30.55 -13.67 -5.30
C THR A 6 31.00 -12.37 -4.63
N GLY A 7 31.14 -12.38 -3.29
CA GLY A 7 31.37 -11.18 -2.49
C GLY A 7 30.15 -10.26 -2.38
N LEU A 8 28.95 -10.74 -2.78
CA LEU A 8 27.72 -9.99 -2.66
C LEU A 8 27.26 -9.89 -1.20
N ARG A 9 26.70 -8.73 -0.86
CA ARG A 9 26.12 -8.46 0.45
C ARG A 9 24.77 -7.78 0.31
N MET A 10 23.77 -8.37 0.96
CA MET A 10 22.43 -7.80 1.14
C MET A 10 22.26 -7.30 2.58
N THR A 11 21.91 -6.03 2.72
CA THR A 11 21.48 -5.41 3.98
C THR A 11 20.01 -5.01 3.85
N MET A 12 19.25 -5.17 4.94
CA MET A 12 17.86 -4.75 5.03
C MET A 12 17.67 -4.00 6.35
N ALA A 13 16.87 -2.93 6.34
CA ALA A 13 16.60 -2.10 7.50
C ALA A 13 15.17 -1.57 7.49
N VAL A 14 14.61 -1.38 8.68
CA VAL A 14 13.39 -0.59 8.87
C VAL A 14 13.72 0.88 8.60
N GLN A 15 12.88 1.56 7.82
CA GLN A 15 13.07 2.96 7.47
C GLN A 15 12.63 3.87 8.62
N SER A 16 13.49 4.82 8.98
CA SER A 16 13.18 5.83 10.00
C SER A 16 12.30 6.98 9.48
N LYS A 17 12.26 7.18 8.15
CA LYS A 17 11.48 8.22 7.48
C LYS A 17 10.82 7.67 6.20
N PRO A 18 9.90 6.71 6.32
CA PRO A 18 9.20 6.17 5.16
C PRO A 18 8.31 7.23 4.50
N ARG A 19 8.10 7.11 3.19
CA ARG A 19 7.09 7.90 2.47
C ARG A 19 5.71 7.43 2.92
N ASN A 20 4.81 8.37 3.17
CA ASN A 20 3.40 8.06 3.36
C ASN A 20 2.81 7.54 2.04
N PRO A 21 2.34 6.28 1.97
CA PRO A 21 1.81 5.70 0.73
C PRO A 21 0.56 6.45 0.25
N ARG A 22 -0.17 7.13 1.14
CA ARG A 22 -1.33 7.97 0.80
C ARG A 22 -0.99 9.27 0.06
N LEU A 23 0.30 9.63 -0.01
CA LEU A 23 0.80 10.73 -0.83
C LEU A 23 1.38 10.23 -2.17
N ALA A 24 1.11 8.97 -2.54
CA ALA A 24 1.44 8.46 -3.86
C ALA A 24 0.32 8.79 -4.86
N ASP A 25 0.70 9.13 -6.09
CA ASP A 25 -0.22 9.58 -7.14
C ASP A 25 -1.06 8.44 -7.75
N ASN A 26 -0.81 7.19 -7.34
CA ASN A 26 -1.40 5.98 -7.90
C ASN A 26 -2.38 5.26 -6.96
N ASN A 27 -2.80 5.88 -5.85
CA ASN A 27 -3.89 5.32 -5.06
C ASN A 27 -5.20 5.49 -5.84
N LEU A 28 -5.92 4.39 -6.04
CA LEU A 28 -7.20 4.36 -6.71
C LEU A 28 -8.30 4.92 -5.82
N PHE A 29 -8.22 4.64 -4.51
CA PHE A 29 -9.17 5.12 -3.54
C PHE A 29 -8.66 6.36 -2.82
N ARG A 30 -9.58 7.27 -2.49
CA ARG A 30 -9.39 8.30 -1.49
C ARG A 30 -10.00 7.86 -0.16
N ILE A 31 -9.26 8.04 0.92
CA ILE A 31 -9.66 7.67 2.28
C ILE A 31 -9.98 8.93 3.07
N VAL A 32 -11.20 9.07 3.55
CA VAL A 32 -11.67 10.20 4.34
C VAL A 32 -12.02 9.70 5.73
N THR A 33 -11.36 10.23 6.76
CA THR A 33 -11.71 9.91 8.16
C THR A 33 -11.67 11.17 9.02
N TRP A 34 -12.52 11.21 10.04
CA TRP A 34 -12.50 12.27 11.05
C TRP A 34 -11.68 11.89 12.28
N THR A 35 -10.91 10.80 12.19
CA THR A 35 -9.98 10.37 13.22
C THR A 35 -8.62 11.01 12.97
N LYS A 36 -8.10 11.72 13.97
CA LYS A 36 -6.83 12.45 13.84
C LYS A 36 -5.70 11.51 13.41
N GLY A 37 -5.00 11.88 12.33
CA GLY A 37 -3.84 11.15 11.83
C GLY A 37 -4.15 9.96 10.93
N LEU A 38 -5.43 9.75 10.57
CA LEU A 38 -5.85 8.67 9.67
C LEU A 38 -6.52 9.20 8.40
N GLY A 39 -6.20 8.58 7.28
CA GLY A 39 -6.74 8.91 5.96
C GLY A 39 -6.03 10.07 5.28
N ASP A 40 -6.60 10.49 4.17
CA ASP A 40 -6.09 11.53 3.30
C ASP A 40 -6.53 12.91 3.79
N PRO A 41 -5.75 13.97 3.52
CA PRO A 41 -6.21 15.33 3.70
C PRO A 41 -7.50 15.60 2.91
N HIS A 42 -8.51 16.14 3.59
CA HIS A 42 -9.80 16.46 2.97
C HIS A 42 -10.45 17.71 3.58
N PRO A 43 -11.34 18.39 2.84
CA PRO A 43 -12.02 19.59 3.32
C PRO A 43 -13.32 19.31 4.10
N PHE A 44 -13.80 18.06 4.13
CA PHE A 44 -15.09 17.72 4.74
C PHE A 44 -15.06 17.86 6.26
N HIS A 45 -15.96 18.67 6.81
CA HIS A 45 -16.09 18.89 8.25
C HIS A 45 -16.69 17.67 8.95
N ASP A 46 -17.67 17.03 8.32
CA ASP A 46 -18.38 15.87 8.84
C ASP A 46 -18.91 14.96 7.73
N ARG A 47 -19.59 13.88 8.14
CA ARG A 47 -20.17 12.87 7.24
C ARG A 47 -21.30 13.41 6.39
N VAL A 48 -22.07 14.35 6.92
CA VAL A 48 -23.22 14.93 6.22
C VAL A 48 -22.69 15.74 5.04
N GLU A 49 -21.65 16.54 5.27
CA GLU A 49 -20.98 17.27 4.20
C GLU A 49 -20.41 16.32 3.15
N PHE A 50 -19.70 15.26 3.57
CA PHE A 50 -19.18 14.24 2.64
C PHE A 50 -20.28 13.68 1.73
N HIS A 51 -21.40 13.20 2.28
CA HIS A 51 -22.50 12.63 1.48
C HIS A 51 -23.19 13.65 0.57
N SER A 52 -23.28 14.91 0.99
CA SER A 52 -23.85 15.97 0.14
C SER A 52 -22.97 16.32 -1.06
N ARG A 53 -21.66 16.05 -0.97
CA ARG A 53 -20.66 16.43 -1.99
C ARG A 53 -20.17 15.26 -2.84
N ILE A 54 -20.27 14.03 -2.34
CA ILE A 54 -19.82 12.80 -3.02
C ILE A 54 -21.05 11.99 -3.43
N PRO A 55 -21.60 12.21 -4.65
CA PRO A 55 -22.79 11.52 -5.11
C PRO A 55 -22.48 10.07 -5.50
N THR A 56 -23.24 9.11 -4.97
CA THR A 56 -23.07 7.66 -5.22
C THR A 56 -23.19 7.24 -6.69
N ARG A 57 -23.78 8.07 -7.55
CA ARG A 57 -23.85 7.82 -9.00
C ARG A 57 -22.52 8.01 -9.74
N GLN A 58 -21.55 8.69 -9.13
CA GLN A 58 -20.23 8.96 -9.73
C GLN A 58 -19.11 8.22 -9.01
N TYR A 59 -19.34 7.79 -7.78
CA TYR A 59 -18.32 7.22 -6.93
C TYR A 59 -18.76 5.88 -6.37
N LEU A 60 -17.84 4.92 -6.42
CA LEU A 60 -17.93 3.72 -5.60
C LEU A 60 -17.46 4.07 -4.19
N ILE A 61 -18.30 3.82 -3.18
CA ILE A 61 -18.04 4.22 -1.80
C ILE A 61 -18.09 3.01 -0.88
N TYR A 62 -17.02 2.81 -0.10
CA TYR A 62 -16.94 1.82 0.96
C TYR A 62 -16.89 2.49 2.33
N ARG A 63 -17.58 1.89 3.29
CA ARG A 63 -17.51 2.30 4.70
C ARG A 63 -16.24 1.73 5.32
N LEU A 64 -15.56 2.54 6.12
CA LEU A 64 -14.38 2.12 6.86
C LEU A 64 -14.71 1.91 8.33
N ARG A 65 -14.14 0.89 8.94
CA ARG A 65 -14.13 0.65 10.38
C ARG A 65 -12.76 0.98 10.94
N LEU A 66 -12.73 1.60 12.12
CA LEU A 66 -11.51 1.73 12.91
C LEU A 66 -11.33 0.45 13.74
N ASN A 67 -10.21 -0.22 13.55
CA ASN A 67 -9.77 -1.27 14.45
C ASN A 67 -8.74 -0.69 15.41
N THR A 68 -8.75 -1.18 16.65
CA THR A 68 -7.69 -0.86 17.61
C THR A 68 -7.18 -2.17 18.19
N ASP A 69 -5.89 -2.42 18.05
CA ASP A 69 -5.26 -3.63 18.59
C ASP A 69 -5.04 -3.52 20.11
N GLN A 70 -4.56 -4.60 20.72
CA GLN A 70 -4.27 -4.65 22.16
C GLN A 70 -3.16 -3.68 22.60
N THR A 71 -2.36 -3.17 21.65
CA THR A 71 -1.30 -2.20 21.89
C THR A 71 -1.78 -0.74 21.73
N GLY A 72 -3.05 -0.54 21.39
CA GLY A 72 -3.65 0.77 21.15
C GLY A 72 -3.40 1.33 19.75
N ARG A 73 -2.84 0.53 18.83
CA ARG A 73 -2.60 0.96 17.44
C ARG A 73 -3.89 0.89 16.65
N SER A 74 -4.08 1.90 15.81
CA SER A 74 -5.28 2.06 15.01
C SER A 74 -5.04 1.68 13.56
N SER A 75 -5.95 0.89 12.98
CA SER A 75 -5.98 0.57 11.55
C SER A 75 -7.38 0.70 10.96
N LEU A 76 -7.48 0.70 9.64
CA LEU A 76 -8.73 0.86 8.91
C LEU A 76 -9.03 -0.41 8.11
N SER A 77 -10.28 -0.87 8.15
CA SER A 77 -10.76 -1.94 7.26
C SER A 77 -11.99 -1.51 6.52
N ALA A 78 -12.06 -1.82 5.22
CA ALA A 78 -13.28 -1.64 4.44
C ALA A 78 -14.31 -2.71 4.80
N MET A 79 -15.57 -2.29 4.83
CA MET A 79 -16.70 -3.13 5.18
C MET A 79 -17.65 -3.31 4.00
N GLN A 80 -18.17 -4.53 3.86
CA GLN A 80 -19.36 -4.80 3.06
C GLN A 80 -20.60 -4.77 3.97
N GLY A 81 -21.60 -3.96 3.62
CA GLY A 81 -22.90 -3.89 4.31
C GLY A 81 -23.07 -2.76 5.35
N ASP A 82 -24.26 -2.70 5.95
CA ASP A 82 -24.78 -1.48 6.59
C ASP A 82 -24.65 -1.39 8.12
N MET A 83 -24.16 -2.43 8.79
CA MET A 83 -24.50 -2.68 10.20
C MET A 83 -23.52 -2.13 11.25
N ALA A 84 -22.40 -1.49 10.88
CA ALA A 84 -21.37 -1.10 11.85
C ALA A 84 -21.11 0.42 11.94
N PRO A 85 -20.60 0.91 13.10
CA PRO A 85 -20.11 2.27 13.22
C PRO A 85 -19.02 2.54 12.19
N THR A 86 -19.22 3.55 11.37
CA THR A 86 -18.27 3.96 10.35
C THR A 86 -17.26 4.91 10.97
N ALA A 87 -15.97 4.74 10.72
CA ALA A 87 -14.92 5.68 11.10
C ALA A 87 -14.62 6.68 9.98
N GLY A 88 -14.91 6.29 8.73
CA GLY A 88 -14.62 7.06 7.54
C GLY A 88 -15.15 6.38 6.29
N TYR A 89 -14.80 6.91 5.13
CA TYR A 89 -15.18 6.36 3.83
C TYR A 89 -13.95 6.23 2.94
N ALA A 90 -13.88 5.15 2.18
CA ALA A 90 -13.02 5.06 1.02
C ALA A 90 -13.88 5.24 -0.23
N PHE A 91 -13.42 6.02 -1.20
CA PHE A 91 -14.16 6.21 -2.43
C PHE A 91 -13.25 6.35 -3.64
N ALA A 92 -13.70 5.83 -4.78
CA ALA A 92 -13.04 5.93 -6.07
C ALA A 92 -14.04 6.42 -7.13
N ASP A 93 -13.56 7.21 -8.07
CA ASP A 93 -14.36 7.67 -9.21
C ASP A 93 -14.59 6.48 -10.16
N TYR A 94 -15.82 6.28 -10.64
CA TYR A 94 -16.11 5.21 -11.59
C TYR A 94 -15.30 5.33 -12.89
N ASP A 95 -14.96 6.54 -13.34
CA ASP A 95 -14.15 6.71 -14.54
C ASP A 95 -12.69 6.28 -14.32
N LEU A 96 -12.16 6.46 -13.11
CA LEU A 96 -10.84 5.92 -12.74
C LEU A 96 -10.86 4.40 -12.63
N LEU A 97 -11.92 3.82 -12.07
CA LEU A 97 -12.09 2.36 -12.00
C LEU A 97 -12.17 1.73 -13.38
N ARG A 98 -12.91 2.35 -14.31
CA ARG A 98 -13.01 1.89 -15.70
C ARG A 98 -11.65 1.91 -16.39
N LEU A 99 -10.87 2.97 -16.19
CA LEU A 99 -9.52 3.08 -16.74
C LEU A 99 -8.59 2.00 -16.16
N GLU A 100 -8.64 1.78 -14.84
CA GLU A 100 -7.83 0.76 -14.15
C GLU A 100 -8.18 -0.66 -14.61
N PHE A 101 -9.45 -0.92 -14.92
CA PHE A 101 -9.92 -2.25 -15.32
C PHE A 101 -9.91 -2.50 -16.83
N ASP A 102 -9.63 -1.47 -17.64
CA ASP A 102 -9.75 -1.48 -19.10
C ASP A 102 -11.18 -1.85 -19.56
N GLU A 103 -12.19 -1.38 -18.80
CA GLU A 103 -13.60 -1.71 -19.02
C GLU A 103 -14.37 -0.48 -19.56
N PRO A 104 -14.88 -0.52 -20.82
CA PRO A 104 -15.61 0.60 -21.41
C PRO A 104 -17.06 0.71 -20.92
N GLY A 105 -17.54 -0.26 -20.13
CA GLY A 105 -18.93 -0.40 -19.70
C GLY A 105 -19.23 0.11 -18.29
N ASP A 106 -20.40 -0.26 -17.79
CA ASP A 106 -20.75 -0.03 -16.39
C ASP A 106 -19.98 -0.98 -15.48
N ILE A 107 -19.58 -0.47 -14.31
CA ILE A 107 -18.93 -1.24 -13.26
C ILE A 107 -19.96 -2.21 -12.65
N GLY A 108 -19.82 -3.49 -12.99
CA GLY A 108 -20.67 -4.57 -12.53
C GLY A 108 -20.21 -5.16 -11.19
N PRO A 109 -20.88 -6.23 -10.72
CA PRO A 109 -20.57 -6.86 -9.44
C PRO A 109 -19.13 -7.41 -9.34
N GLU A 110 -18.57 -7.91 -10.45
CA GLU A 110 -17.21 -8.45 -10.49
C GLU A 110 -16.18 -7.33 -10.33
N GLU A 111 -16.37 -6.20 -11.02
CA GLU A 111 -15.52 -5.02 -10.90
C GLU A 111 -15.64 -4.39 -9.52
N VAL A 112 -16.83 -4.37 -8.91
CA VAL A 112 -17.02 -3.94 -7.51
C VAL A 112 -16.24 -4.83 -6.53
N GLN A 113 -16.21 -6.14 -6.77
CA GLN A 113 -15.44 -7.05 -5.92
C GLN A 113 -13.93 -6.85 -6.11
N ARG A 114 -13.47 -6.71 -7.36
CA ARG A 114 -12.06 -6.41 -7.68
C ARG A 114 -11.62 -5.07 -7.08
N ALA A 115 -12.47 -4.05 -7.15
CA ALA A 115 -12.22 -2.75 -6.54
C ALA A 115 -12.13 -2.85 -5.00
N PHE A 116 -12.98 -3.68 -4.38
CA PHE A 116 -12.89 -3.95 -2.95
C PHE A 116 -11.57 -4.63 -2.57
N GLU A 117 -11.10 -5.60 -3.35
CA GLU A 117 -9.81 -6.27 -3.13
C GLU A 117 -8.63 -5.30 -3.25
N LEU A 118 -8.62 -4.42 -4.25
CA LEU A 118 -7.62 -3.37 -4.39
C LEU A 118 -7.63 -2.41 -3.19
N LEU A 119 -8.82 -2.02 -2.72
CA LEU A 119 -8.93 -1.20 -1.51
C LEU A 119 -8.34 -1.90 -0.28
N GLN A 120 -8.54 -3.22 -0.12
CA GLN A 120 -7.95 -3.96 1.00
C GLN A 120 -6.42 -3.93 0.94
N VAL A 121 -5.83 -4.05 -0.26
CA VAL A 121 -4.38 -3.92 -0.44
C VAL A 121 -3.89 -2.52 -0.07
N GLU A 122 -4.56 -1.45 -0.55
CA GLU A 122 -4.20 -0.07 -0.19
C GLU A 122 -4.29 0.18 1.33
N LEU A 123 -5.31 -0.38 1.99
CA LEU A 123 -5.50 -0.26 3.43
C LEU A 123 -4.42 -1.01 4.21
N LEU A 124 -4.03 -2.20 3.75
CA LEU A 124 -2.94 -2.98 4.34
C LEU A 124 -1.61 -2.24 4.24
N THR A 125 -1.27 -1.73 3.05
CA THR A 125 -0.07 -0.90 2.84
C THR A 125 -0.06 0.31 3.76
N TYR A 126 -1.22 0.97 3.94
CA TYR A 126 -1.33 2.09 4.85
C TYR A 126 -1.19 1.69 6.33
N GLU A 127 -1.74 0.54 6.74
CA GLU A 127 -1.54 -0.03 8.07
C GLU A 127 -0.07 -0.35 8.36
N GLU A 128 0.65 -0.96 7.42
CA GLU A 128 2.08 -1.23 7.52
C GLU A 128 2.88 0.07 7.68
N TYR A 129 2.52 1.11 6.94
CA TYR A 129 3.08 2.45 7.15
C TYR A 129 2.83 2.99 8.56
N LEU A 130 1.58 2.94 9.04
CA LEU A 130 1.20 3.45 10.37
C LEU A 130 1.89 2.69 11.50
N THR A 131 2.17 1.41 11.30
CA THR A 131 2.84 0.54 12.29
C THR A 131 4.37 0.57 12.18
N GLY A 132 4.92 1.32 11.22
CA GLY A 132 6.37 1.44 10.99
C GLY A 132 6.99 0.21 10.34
N GLN A 133 6.19 -0.67 9.74
CA GLN A 133 6.64 -1.84 8.99
C GLN A 133 6.99 -1.46 7.55
N VAL A 134 7.91 -0.51 7.41
CA VAL A 134 8.41 -0.06 6.11
C VAL A 134 9.90 -0.28 6.04
N TYR A 135 10.33 -0.96 4.98
CA TYR A 135 11.66 -1.50 4.85
C TYR A 135 12.36 -0.94 3.60
N SER A 136 13.68 -1.04 3.64
CA SER A 136 14.56 -0.83 2.49
C SER A 136 15.64 -1.90 2.51
N PHE A 137 16.12 -2.29 1.33
CA PHE A 137 17.29 -3.13 1.20
C PHE A 137 18.31 -2.52 0.24
N THR A 138 19.57 -2.93 0.42
CA THR A 138 20.67 -2.60 -0.46
C THR A 138 21.46 -3.87 -0.75
N ILE A 139 21.71 -4.12 -2.04
CA ILE A 139 22.63 -5.15 -2.51
C ILE A 139 23.92 -4.44 -2.92
N SER A 140 25.04 -4.94 -2.42
CA SER A 140 26.37 -4.37 -2.65
C SER A 140 27.35 -5.45 -3.07
N ASP A 141 28.34 -5.06 -3.87
CA ASP A 141 29.46 -5.92 -4.25
C ASP A 141 30.51 -6.04 -3.13
N ARG A 142 31.60 -6.77 -3.43
CA ARG A 142 32.72 -6.97 -2.49
C ARG A 142 33.41 -5.67 -2.08
N ALA A 143 33.42 -4.67 -2.98
CA ALA A 143 34.01 -3.36 -2.71
C ALA A 143 33.08 -2.45 -1.87
N GLY A 144 31.83 -2.88 -1.64
CA GLY A 144 30.80 -2.10 -0.95
C GLY A 144 30.05 -1.15 -1.88
N THR A 145 30.23 -1.26 -3.20
CA THR A 145 29.46 -0.49 -4.18
C THR A 145 28.02 -1.00 -4.18
N ALA A 146 27.06 -0.11 -3.99
CA ALA A 146 25.65 -0.48 -4.11
C ALA A 146 25.31 -0.79 -5.57
N LEU A 147 24.87 -2.02 -5.82
CA LEU A 147 24.37 -2.49 -7.11
C LEU A 147 22.89 -2.18 -7.26
N GLU A 148 22.14 -2.35 -6.17
CA GLU A 148 20.71 -2.09 -6.13
C GLU A 148 20.30 -1.54 -4.76
N THR A 149 19.37 -0.61 -4.75
CA THR A 149 18.75 -0.11 -3.52
C THR A 149 17.28 0.13 -3.77
N GLN A 150 16.45 -0.46 -2.92
CA GLN A 150 15.00 -0.29 -2.96
C GLN A 150 14.50 0.12 -1.57
N ALA A 151 13.47 0.96 -1.55
CA ALA A 151 12.94 1.61 -0.36
C ALA A 151 11.43 1.76 -0.46
N ASN A 152 10.77 2.10 0.66
CA ASN A 152 9.32 2.16 0.80
C ASN A 152 8.66 0.81 0.48
N ILE A 153 9.23 -0.27 1.00
CA ILE A 153 8.64 -1.61 0.90
C ILE A 153 7.81 -1.84 2.15
N TYR A 154 6.51 -1.99 1.98
CA TYR A 154 5.57 -2.16 3.08
C TYR A 154 5.39 -3.65 3.37
N GLY A 155 5.49 -4.03 4.64
CA GLY A 155 5.38 -5.42 5.10
C GLY A 155 6.73 -6.15 5.16
N ALA A 156 6.98 -6.84 6.28
CA ALA A 156 8.25 -7.53 6.53
C ALA A 156 8.47 -8.72 5.60
N ASP A 157 7.46 -9.58 5.46
CA ASP A 157 7.54 -10.79 4.64
C ASP A 157 7.75 -10.45 3.16
N TYR A 158 7.06 -9.42 2.68
CA TYR A 158 7.21 -8.93 1.31
C TYR A 158 8.59 -8.31 1.07
N ALA A 159 9.11 -7.54 2.03
CA ALA A 159 10.46 -6.99 1.95
C ALA A 159 11.54 -8.07 1.93
N GLU A 160 11.41 -9.13 2.73
CA GLU A 160 12.34 -10.25 2.71
C GLU A 160 12.30 -11.00 1.38
N HIS A 161 11.10 -11.23 0.85
CA HIS A 161 10.91 -11.88 -0.45
C HIS A 161 11.60 -11.10 -1.58
N LEU A 162 11.32 -9.79 -1.71
CA LEU A 162 11.92 -8.94 -2.73
C LEU A 162 13.44 -8.84 -2.60
N ALA A 163 13.95 -8.66 -1.38
CA ALA A 163 15.39 -8.55 -1.15
C ALA A 163 16.11 -9.85 -1.53
N LYS A 164 15.51 -11.01 -1.24
CA LYS A 164 16.05 -12.32 -1.61
C LYS A 164 16.04 -12.55 -3.11
N GLU A 165 14.92 -12.25 -3.78
CA GLU A 165 14.79 -12.38 -5.23
C GLU A 165 15.84 -11.50 -5.95
N ALA A 166 15.96 -10.24 -5.54
CA ALA A 166 16.97 -9.34 -6.09
C ALA A 166 18.40 -9.87 -5.85
N PHE A 167 18.70 -10.37 -4.65
CA PHE A 167 20.01 -10.96 -4.34
C PHE A 167 20.33 -12.16 -5.23
N ASP A 168 19.38 -13.08 -5.41
CA ASP A 168 19.54 -14.25 -6.27
C ASP A 168 19.75 -13.85 -7.74
N ASN A 169 19.06 -12.82 -8.23
CA ASN A 169 19.23 -12.30 -9.59
C ASN A 169 20.65 -11.75 -9.82
N HIS A 170 21.17 -10.93 -8.90
CA HIS A 170 22.55 -10.44 -8.99
C HIS A 170 23.58 -11.57 -8.90
N ARG A 171 23.33 -12.56 -8.02
CA ARG A 171 24.21 -13.73 -7.87
C ARG A 171 24.29 -14.54 -9.18
N MET A 172 23.15 -14.76 -9.84
CA MET A 172 23.10 -15.47 -11.12
C MET A 172 23.76 -14.68 -12.26
N GLY A 173 23.60 -13.34 -12.28
CA GLY A 173 24.24 -12.48 -13.28
C GLY A 173 25.77 -12.55 -13.25
N ILE A 174 26.37 -12.47 -12.05
CA ILE A 174 27.84 -12.56 -11.89
C ILE A 174 28.38 -13.94 -12.31
N GLY A 175 27.59 -15.00 -12.10
CA GLY A 175 27.97 -16.36 -12.52
C GLY A 175 27.98 -16.57 -14.03
N ALA A 176 27.26 -15.73 -14.80
CA ALA A 176 27.23 -15.79 -16.26
C ALA A 176 28.39 -15.03 -16.91
N ASP A 177 28.84 -13.91 -16.34
CA ASP A 177 29.93 -13.09 -16.88
C ASP A 177 31.33 -13.70 -16.65
N ASN A 178 31.45 -14.67 -15.74
CA ASN A 178 32.72 -15.35 -15.42
C ASN A 178 32.91 -16.69 -16.17
N ARG A 179 32.10 -16.99 -17.19
CA ARG A 179 32.22 -18.18 -18.05
C ARG A 179 32.58 -17.81 -19.48
#